data_AF-A0A292PUN0-F1
#
_entry.id   AF-A0A292PUN0-F1
#
_cell.length_a   1.000
_cell.length_b   1.000
_cell.length_c   1.000
_cell.angle_alpha   90.00
_cell.angle_beta   90.00
_cell.angle_gamma   90.00
#
_symmetry.space_group_name_H-M   'P 1'
#
loop_
_entity.id
_entity.type
_entity.pdbx_description
1 polymer ?
#
loop_
_entity_poly.entity_id
_entity_poly.type
_entity_poly.pdbx_seq_one_letter_code
_entity_poly.pdbx_strand_id
1 'polypeptide(L)'
;MNWRTLDEREKILGADHPSTLISVNNLAIVLDSQGKYDESEAMHRRAVAGYQKILGPDHPDTLISVSNLASMLQSQGKYKESETMYRHTLEQRKNILGPDHPKTQLSANNLATVLRLQGDSGDSETVERRA
;
A
#
# COMPACT_ATOMS: atom_id res chain seq x y z
N MET A 1 10.51 15.59 0.67
CA MET A 1 9.26 16.13 0.09
C MET A 1 8.58 16.97 1.17
N ASN A 2 8.00 18.13 0.83
CA ASN A 2 7.20 18.93 1.76
C ASN A 2 5.89 19.38 1.08
N TRP A 3 4.95 19.93 1.86
CA TRP A 3 3.64 20.35 1.37
C TRP A 3 3.69 21.42 0.28
N ARG A 4 4.65 22.34 0.32
CA ARG A 4 4.79 23.41 -0.69
C ARG A 4 5.16 22.83 -2.06
N THR A 5 6.11 21.90 -2.08
CA THR A 5 6.49 21.20 -3.31
C THR A 5 5.34 20.37 -3.87
N LEU A 6 4.43 19.88 -3.03
CA LEU A 6 3.26 19.12 -3.47
C LEU A 6 2.22 20.06 -4.12
N ASP A 7 1.90 21.17 -3.46
CA ASP A 7 0.97 22.18 -3.98
C ASP A 7 1.39 22.72 -5.36
N GLU A 8 2.68 23.01 -5.54
CA GLU A 8 3.22 23.44 -6.84
C GLU A 8 3.05 22.35 -7.92
N ARG A 9 3.31 21.08 -7.58
CA ARG A 9 3.11 19.96 -8.52
C ARG A 9 1.65 19.78 -8.89
N GLU A 10 0.73 19.92 -7.94
CA GLU A 10 -0.71 19.83 -8.19
C GLU A 10 -1.19 20.93 -9.14
N LYS A 11 -0.66 22.14 -9.01
CA LYS A 11 -0.97 23.25 -9.91
C LYS A 11 -0.45 23.03 -11.34
N ILE A 12 0.73 22.41 -11.48
CA ILE A 12 1.39 22.22 -12.79
C ILE A 12 0.86 20.99 -13.51
N LEU A 13 0.74 19.86 -12.80
CA LEU A 13 0.45 18.55 -13.40
C LEU A 13 -0.98 18.09 -13.16
N GLY A 14 -1.67 18.65 -12.15
CA GLY A 14 -2.94 18.15 -11.64
C GLY A 14 -2.77 17.17 -10.47
N ALA A 15 -3.82 17.10 -9.65
CA ALA A 15 -3.85 16.29 -8.42
C ALA A 15 -3.72 14.77 -8.66
N ASP A 16 -4.30 14.27 -9.75
CA ASP A 16 -4.34 12.84 -10.08
C ASP A 16 -3.20 12.41 -11.02
N HIS A 17 -2.31 13.32 -11.41
CA HIS A 17 -1.20 12.98 -12.29
C HIS A 17 -0.26 11.97 -11.62
N PRO A 18 0.24 10.92 -12.33
CA PRO A 18 1.07 9.88 -11.72
C PRO A 18 2.25 10.42 -10.89
N SER A 19 2.99 11.42 -11.41
CA SER A 19 4.11 12.04 -10.69
C SER A 19 3.67 12.81 -9.42
N THR A 20 2.45 13.36 -9.41
CA THR A 20 1.87 13.99 -8.22
C THR A 20 1.53 12.91 -7.20
N LEU A 21 0.91 11.80 -7.61
CA LEU A 21 0.55 10.68 -6.72
C LEU A 21 1.79 10.00 -6.11
N ILE A 22 2.88 9.84 -6.87
CA ILE A 22 4.19 9.41 -6.33
C ILE A 22 4.64 10.36 -5.21
N SER A 23 4.49 11.66 -5.43
CA SER A 23 4.88 12.68 -4.46
C SER A 23 4.01 12.64 -3.19
N VAL A 24 2.71 12.40 -3.34
CA VAL A 24 1.77 12.19 -2.22
C VAL A 24 2.19 10.96 -1.41
N ASN A 25 2.46 9.83 -2.05
CA ASN A 25 2.90 8.61 -1.36
C ASN A 25 4.23 8.81 -0.62
N ASN A 26 5.19 9.51 -1.22
CA ASN A 26 6.46 9.83 -0.58
C ASN A 26 6.29 10.79 0.62
N LEU A 27 5.36 11.73 0.52
CA LEU A 27 5.03 12.60 1.65
C LEU A 27 4.42 11.78 2.80
N ALA A 28 3.54 10.82 2.51
CA ALA A 28 2.96 9.92 3.51
C ALA A 28 4.05 9.18 4.31
N ILE A 29 5.04 8.59 3.63
CA ILE A 29 6.18 7.91 4.28
C ILE A 29 6.97 8.85 5.19
N VAL A 30 7.20 10.09 4.74
CA VAL A 30 7.90 11.10 5.57
C VAL A 30 7.07 11.45 6.80
N LEU A 31 5.75 11.61 6.68
CA LEU A 31 4.86 11.92 7.79
C LEU A 31 4.82 10.76 8.80
N ASP A 32 4.77 9.52 8.33
CA ASP A 32 4.85 8.32 9.17
C ASP A 32 6.13 8.29 10.02
N SER A 33 7.28 8.57 9.39
CA SER A 33 8.59 8.64 10.07
C SER A 33 8.68 9.75 11.13
N GLN A 34 7.80 10.76 11.05
CA GLN A 34 7.70 11.86 12.01
C GLN A 34 6.65 11.60 13.10
N GLY A 35 6.01 10.42 13.12
CA GLY A 35 4.92 10.10 14.04
C GLY A 35 3.59 10.80 13.71
N LYS A 36 3.47 11.39 12.51
CA LYS A 36 2.26 12.08 12.04
C LYS A 36 1.34 11.10 11.32
N TYR A 37 0.83 10.15 12.10
CA TYR A 37 0.13 8.95 11.62
C TYR A 37 -1.17 9.27 10.85
N ASP A 38 -2.01 10.15 11.36
CA ASP A 38 -3.28 10.51 10.70
C ASP A 38 -3.04 11.24 9.36
N GLU A 39 -2.03 12.12 9.32
CA GLU A 39 -1.64 12.85 8.11
C GLU A 39 -1.05 11.89 7.07
N SER A 40 -0.23 10.94 7.51
CA SER A 40 0.30 9.86 6.67
C SER A 40 -0.82 9.03 6.05
N GLU A 41 -1.80 8.61 6.85
CA GLU A 41 -2.93 7.83 6.39
C GLU A 41 -3.77 8.57 5.36
N ALA A 42 -4.08 9.84 5.62
CA ALA A 42 -4.77 10.68 4.65
C ALA A 42 -4.04 10.75 3.31
N MET A 43 -2.71 10.89 3.32
CA MET A 43 -1.90 10.93 2.10
C MET A 43 -1.86 9.57 1.38
N HIS A 44 -1.66 8.45 2.10
CA HIS A 44 -1.69 7.12 1.48
C HIS A 44 -3.05 6.81 0.85
N ARG A 45 -4.17 7.08 1.55
CA ARG A 45 -5.52 6.87 1.01
C ARG A 45 -5.79 7.76 -0.21
N ARG A 46 -5.31 9.00 -0.20
CA ARG A 46 -5.37 9.90 -1.36
C ARG A 46 -4.63 9.33 -2.57
N ALA A 47 -3.40 8.82 -2.36
CA ALA A 47 -2.62 8.21 -3.44
C ALA A 47 -3.34 6.99 -4.04
N VAL A 48 -3.88 6.10 -3.19
CA VAL A 48 -4.66 4.93 -3.62
C VAL A 48 -5.87 5.35 -4.47
N ALA A 49 -6.67 6.31 -3.99
CA ALA A 49 -7.85 6.79 -4.71
C ALA A 49 -7.49 7.41 -6.06
N GLY A 50 -6.41 8.20 -6.12
CA GLY A 50 -5.90 8.76 -7.36
C GLY A 50 -5.50 7.67 -8.36
N TYR A 51 -4.67 6.71 -7.94
CA TYR A 51 -4.22 5.63 -8.81
C TYR A 51 -5.37 4.75 -9.30
N GLN A 52 -6.33 4.42 -8.42
CA GLN A 52 -7.55 3.69 -8.80
C GLN A 52 -8.33 4.44 -9.88
N LYS A 53 -8.46 5.76 -9.75
CA LYS A 53 -9.17 6.60 -10.72
C LYS A 53 -8.48 6.64 -12.09
N ILE A 54 -7.15 6.74 -12.12
CA ILE A 54 -6.42 6.94 -13.38
C ILE A 54 -5.96 5.65 -14.08
N LEU A 55 -5.70 4.58 -13.31
CA LEU A 55 -5.12 3.33 -13.83
C LEU A 55 -6.02 2.11 -13.60
N GLY A 56 -7.03 2.24 -12.73
CA GLY A 56 -7.88 1.12 -12.30
C GLY A 56 -7.35 0.43 -11.03
N PRO A 57 -8.21 -0.37 -10.36
CA PRO A 57 -7.90 -1.00 -9.07
C PRO A 57 -6.77 -2.04 -9.15
N ASP A 58 -6.67 -2.76 -10.26
CA ASP A 58 -5.74 -3.89 -10.40
C ASP A 58 -4.41 -3.50 -11.06
N HIS A 59 -4.23 -2.23 -11.41
CA HIS A 59 -2.99 -1.78 -12.01
C HIS A 59 -1.81 -1.94 -11.04
N PRO A 60 -0.62 -2.37 -11.50
CA PRO A 60 0.55 -2.59 -10.64
C PRO A 60 0.88 -1.43 -9.69
N ASP A 61 0.79 -0.18 -10.17
CA ASP A 61 1.04 1.02 -9.34
C ASP A 61 -0.04 1.24 -8.28
N THR A 62 -1.30 0.95 -8.60
CA THR A 62 -2.40 0.97 -7.62
C THR A 62 -2.14 -0.05 -6.51
N LEU A 63 -1.79 -1.29 -6.89
CA LEU A 63 -1.47 -2.36 -5.95
C LEU A 63 -0.23 -2.05 -5.09
N ILE A 64 0.76 -1.33 -5.62
CA ILE A 64 1.90 -0.82 -4.85
C ILE A 64 1.41 0.20 -3.80
N SER A 65 0.58 1.16 -4.21
CA SER A 65 0.03 2.16 -3.28
C SER A 65 -0.81 1.52 -2.17
N VAL A 66 -1.62 0.51 -2.50
CA VAL A 66 -2.41 -0.27 -1.52
C VAL A 66 -1.49 -1.02 -0.56
N SER A 67 -0.41 -1.64 -1.05
CA SER A 67 0.60 -2.31 -0.21
C SER A 67 1.25 -1.34 0.79
N ASN A 68 1.54 -0.10 0.38
CA ASN A 68 2.14 0.90 1.25
C ASN A 68 1.18 1.34 2.36
N LEU A 69 -0.09 1.58 2.02
CA LEU A 69 -1.13 1.86 3.00
C LEU A 69 -1.28 0.70 4.00
N ALA A 70 -1.32 -0.53 3.52
CA ALA A 70 -1.41 -1.72 4.37
C ALA A 70 -0.20 -1.84 5.33
N SER A 71 1.01 -1.54 4.85
CA SER A 71 2.24 -1.54 5.67
C SER A 71 2.19 -0.50 6.78
N MET A 72 1.75 0.72 6.46
CA MET A 72 1.57 1.76 7.47
C MET A 72 0.46 1.40 8.47
N LEU A 73 -0.67 0.84 8.02
CA LEU A 73 -1.71 0.38 8.94
C LEU A 73 -1.20 -0.73 9.88
N GLN A 74 -0.34 -1.61 9.37
CA GLN A 74 0.35 -2.63 10.19
C GLN A 74 1.24 -1.97 11.25
N SER A 75 2.08 -0.98 10.89
CA SER A 75 2.96 -0.31 11.87
C SER A 75 2.18 0.41 12.97
N GLN A 76 0.94 0.81 12.69
CA GLN A 76 0.02 1.43 13.65
C GLN A 76 -0.86 0.44 14.42
N GLY A 77 -0.65 -0.88 14.25
CA GLY A 77 -1.45 -1.90 14.94
C GLY A 77 -2.86 -2.12 14.38
N LYS A 78 -3.21 -1.50 13.25
CA LYS A 78 -4.50 -1.66 12.54
C LYS A 78 -4.49 -2.93 11.69
N TYR A 79 -4.20 -4.08 12.31
CA TYR A 79 -3.89 -5.33 11.62
C TYR A 79 -5.02 -5.86 10.73
N LYS A 80 -6.28 -5.79 11.17
CA LYS A 80 -7.42 -6.31 10.39
C LYS A 80 -7.61 -5.61 9.03
N GLU A 81 -7.43 -4.29 9.02
CA GLU A 81 -7.54 -3.53 7.78
C GLU A 81 -6.32 -3.79 6.87
N SER A 82 -5.12 -3.82 7.45
CA SER A 82 -3.88 -4.19 6.76
C SER A 82 -3.98 -5.57 6.10
N GLU A 83 -4.49 -6.57 6.84
CA GLU A 83 -4.71 -7.94 6.36
C GLU A 83 -5.62 -7.96 5.13
N THR A 84 -6.76 -7.25 5.20
CA THR A 84 -7.72 -7.19 4.10
C THR A 84 -7.07 -6.65 2.83
N MET A 85 -6.28 -5.58 2.96
CA MET A 85 -5.57 -4.97 1.83
C MET A 85 -4.47 -5.88 1.26
N TYR A 86 -3.71 -6.57 2.12
CA TYR A 86 -2.68 -7.51 1.67
C TYR A 86 -3.28 -8.76 1.01
N ARG A 87 -4.39 -9.29 1.51
CA ARG A 87 -5.12 -10.41 0.86
C ARG A 87 -5.55 -10.02 -0.55
N HIS A 88 -6.21 -8.87 -0.70
CA HIS A 88 -6.61 -8.36 -2.00
C HIS A 88 -5.40 -8.19 -2.94
N THR A 89 -4.34 -7.54 -2.46
CA THR A 89 -3.14 -7.30 -3.27
C THR A 89 -2.43 -8.60 -3.69
N LEU A 90 -2.35 -9.58 -2.79
CA LEU A 90 -1.77 -10.89 -3.07
C LEU A 90 -2.56 -11.62 -4.15
N GLU A 91 -3.89 -11.64 -4.03
CA GLU A 91 -4.76 -12.29 -5.02
C GLU A 91 -4.59 -11.66 -6.41
N GLN A 92 -4.60 -10.33 -6.52
CA GLN A 92 -4.43 -9.66 -7.80
C GLN A 92 -3.03 -9.90 -8.39
N ARG A 93 -1.98 -9.83 -7.57
CA ARG A 93 -0.61 -10.11 -8.04
C ARG A 93 -0.43 -11.56 -8.51
N LYS A 94 -1.07 -12.52 -7.84
CA LYS A 94 -1.10 -13.91 -8.32
C LYS A 94 -1.74 -14.04 -9.70
N ASN A 95 -2.88 -13.39 -9.90
CA ASN A 95 -3.60 -13.44 -11.18
C ASN A 95 -2.82 -12.75 -12.32
N ILE A 96 -2.14 -11.64 -12.03
CA ILE A 96 -1.46 -10.82 -13.04
C ILE A 96 -0.04 -11.32 -13.33
N LEU A 97 0.72 -11.67 -12.30
CA LEU A 97 2.17 -11.94 -12.38
C LEU A 97 2.53 -13.41 -12.15
N GLY A 98 1.59 -14.21 -11.62
CA GLY A 98 1.84 -15.57 -11.16
C GLY A 98 2.32 -15.66 -9.70
N PRO A 99 2.24 -16.86 -9.10
CA PRO A 99 2.63 -17.11 -7.71
C PRO A 99 4.13 -16.88 -7.46
N ASP A 100 5.00 -17.36 -8.35
CA ASP A 100 6.46 -17.31 -8.16
C ASP A 100 7.07 -15.92 -8.37
N HIS A 101 6.29 -14.93 -8.78
CA HIS A 101 6.80 -13.60 -9.05
C HIS A 101 7.24 -12.90 -7.75
N PRO A 102 8.41 -12.22 -7.70
CA PRO A 102 8.93 -11.61 -6.46
C PRO A 102 7.96 -10.66 -5.74
N LYS A 103 7.18 -9.88 -6.50
CA LYS A 103 6.15 -9.00 -5.91
C LYS A 103 4.97 -9.76 -5.28
N THR A 104 4.63 -10.94 -5.81
CA THR A 104 3.61 -11.81 -5.24
C THR A 104 4.10 -12.39 -3.92
N GLN A 105 5.32 -12.92 -3.92
CA GLN A 105 6.01 -13.43 -2.72
C GLN A 105 6.14 -12.37 -1.62
N LEU A 106 6.50 -11.14 -1.98
CA LEU A 106 6.55 -10.03 -1.02
C LEU A 106 5.18 -9.76 -0.37
N SER A 107 4.10 -9.85 -1.15
CA SER A 107 2.74 -9.62 -0.63
C SER A 107 2.32 -10.73 0.33
N ALA A 108 2.69 -11.98 0.02
CA ALA A 108 2.44 -13.11 0.90
C ALA A 108 3.21 -13.00 2.22
N ASN A 109 4.49 -12.63 2.18
CA ASN A 109 5.30 -12.41 3.38
C ASN A 109 4.73 -11.30 4.27
N ASN A 110 4.25 -10.21 3.65
CA ASN A 110 3.61 -9.12 4.38
C ASN A 110 2.31 -9.58 5.05
N LEU A 111 1.46 -10.31 4.33
CA LEU A 111 0.23 -10.89 4.87
C LEU A 111 0.52 -11.86 6.02
N ALA A 112 1.47 -12.78 5.84
CA ALA A 112 1.90 -13.73 6.87
C ALA A 112 2.38 -13.01 8.14
N THR A 113 3.11 -11.91 7.97
CA THR A 113 3.54 -11.07 9.11
C THR A 113 2.35 -10.46 9.85
N VAL A 114 1.34 -9.93 9.14
CA VAL A 114 0.12 -9.40 9.79
C VAL A 114 -0.63 -10.50 10.55
N LEU A 115 -0.77 -11.69 9.95
CA LEU A 115 -1.45 -12.82 10.57
C LEU A 115 -0.74 -13.27 11.87
N ARG A 116 0.60 -13.34 11.86
CA ARG A 116 1.37 -13.60 13.09
C ARG A 116 1.15 -12.55 14.17
N LEU A 117 1.09 -11.27 13.79
CA LEU A 117 0.84 -10.17 14.74
C LEU A 117 -0.59 -10.22 15.33
N GLN A 118 -1.53 -10.86 14.65
CA GLN A 118 -2.88 -11.14 15.15
C GLN A 118 -2.98 -12.45 15.96
N GLY A 119 -1.90 -13.25 16.02
CA GLY A 119 -1.87 -14.57 16.66
C GLY A 119 -2.35 -15.71 15.77
N ASP A 120 -2.56 -15.47 14.47
CA ASP A 120 -3.02 -16.48 13.51
C ASP A 120 -1.84 -17.15 12.77
N SER A 121 -1.06 -17.92 13.51
CA SER A 121 0.13 -18.60 12.99
C SER A 121 -0.20 -19.68 11.94
N GLY A 122 -1.40 -20.27 11.99
CA GLY A 122 -1.84 -21.30 11.05
C GLY A 122 -2.15 -20.75 9.66
N ASP A 123 -2.86 -19.62 9.61
CA ASP A 123 -3.10 -18.92 8.35
C ASP A 123 -1.81 -18.33 7.78
N SER A 124 -0.92 -17.81 8.64
CA SER A 124 0.41 -17.31 8.21
C SER A 124 1.18 -18.39 7.44
N GLU A 125 1.30 -19.59 8.01
CA GLU A 125 2.04 -20.70 7.38
C GLU A 125 1.37 -21.15 6.08
N THR A 126 0.03 -21.12 6.05
CA THR A 126 -0.76 -21.44 4.85
C THR A 126 -0.51 -20.44 3.71
N VAL A 127 -0.44 -19.15 4.03
CA VAL A 127 -0.15 -18.09 3.06
C VAL A 127 1.24 -18.26 2.48
N GLU A 128 2.26 -18.49 3.31
CA GLU A 128 3.66 -18.66 2.85
C GLU A 128 3.83 -19.91 1.98
N ARG A 129 3.19 -21.03 2.31
CA ARG A 129 3.24 -22.26 1.49
C ARG A 129 2.55 -22.12 0.14
N ARG A 130 1.57 -21.23 0.03
CA ARG A 130 0.74 -21.05 -1.16
C ARG A 130 1.16 -19.84 -1.99
N ALA A 131 2.08 -19.03 -1.49
CA ALA A 131 2.59 -17.83 -2.16
C ALA A 131 3.22 -18.20 -3.49
#